data_AF-A0A6B3M8G8-F1
#
_entry.id   AF-A0A6B3M8G8-F1
#
_cell.length_a   1.000
_cell.length_b   1.000
_cell.length_c   1.000
_cell.angle_alpha   90.00
_cell.angle_beta   90.00
_cell.angle_gamma   90.00
#
_symmetry.space_group_name_H-M   'P 1'
#
loop_
_entity.id
_entity.type
_entity.pdbx_description
1 polymer ?
#
loop_
_entity_poly.entity_id
_entity_poly.type
_entity_poly.pdbx_seq_one_letter_code
_entity_poly.pdbx_strand_id
1 'polypeptide(L)'
;MLHRFFSLLLTLSLVAIPQVVVAQSIEQLFQQGNAAQDAGNFSEAEHIFRRVIQSEPNNTDAYYNLGLALYYQGKLDEAIDSYQQAIQREPNNAAAYNNLGLALQQQGKLLRQQGNSDAAIAKLNEAITEYKRSIEIDTNFVTAHNNLREAKRLAILWSNPPTIAIDDRKHLPSEEDKPLVKVFRSTVQIIAEVSEGNSIGAGWVVKREGNTVWIVTNRHVISGEQTKPPSDKIKVEFFSELPDEKRPRYDATVHQTMTFLLKQQQLAA
;
A
#
# COMPACT_ATOMS: atom_id res chain seq x y z
N MET A 1 -100.69 5.93 -8.34
CA MET A 1 -99.70 5.36 -7.41
C MET A 1 -98.35 5.23 -8.14
N LEU A 2 -97.25 5.28 -7.37
CA LEU A 2 -95.81 5.19 -7.74
C LEU A 2 -95.18 6.50 -8.24
N HIS A 3 -94.51 7.29 -7.39
CA HIS A 3 -93.19 7.15 -6.72
C HIS A 3 -92.05 7.80 -7.52
N ARG A 4 -91.74 9.05 -7.14
CA ARG A 4 -90.54 9.79 -7.51
C ARG A 4 -89.37 9.28 -6.66
N PHE A 5 -88.33 8.75 -7.30
CA PHE A 5 -87.06 8.46 -6.64
C PHE A 5 -86.18 9.73 -6.64
N PHE A 6 -85.81 10.19 -5.44
CA PHE A 6 -84.86 11.27 -5.23
C PHE A 6 -83.52 10.61 -4.85
N SER A 7 -82.55 10.56 -5.77
CA SER A 7 -81.20 10.08 -5.45
C SER A 7 -80.35 11.22 -4.90
N LEU A 8 -79.95 11.07 -3.64
CA LEU A 8 -79.02 11.96 -2.95
C LEU A 8 -77.59 11.49 -3.27
N LEU A 9 -76.83 12.26 -4.05
CA LEU A 9 -75.40 12.02 -4.26
C LEU A 9 -74.60 12.74 -3.16
N LEU A 10 -73.99 11.97 -2.26
CA LEU A 10 -73.08 12.45 -1.22
C LEU A 10 -71.66 12.49 -1.80
N THR A 11 -71.14 13.67 -2.11
CA THR A 11 -69.75 13.84 -2.56
C THR A 11 -68.82 13.86 -1.35
N LEU A 12 -68.06 12.79 -1.15
CA LEU A 12 -67.01 12.71 -0.13
C LEU A 12 -65.79 13.52 -0.62
N SER A 13 -65.64 14.76 -0.15
CA SER A 13 -64.44 15.56 -0.42
C SER A 13 -63.30 15.11 0.48
N LEU A 14 -62.27 14.52 -0.13
CA LEU A 14 -61.03 14.12 0.55
C LEU A 14 -60.27 15.38 0.99
N VAL A 15 -60.33 15.73 2.28
CA VAL A 15 -59.50 16.80 2.84
C VAL A 15 -58.08 16.26 2.98
N ALA A 16 -57.18 16.72 2.11
CA ALA A 16 -55.75 16.42 2.22
C ALA A 16 -55.19 17.12 3.48
N ILE A 17 -54.96 16.35 4.55
CA ILE A 17 -54.24 16.83 5.72
C ILE A 17 -52.77 17.01 5.30
N PRO A 18 -52.20 18.22 5.34
CA PRO A 18 -50.79 18.40 5.02
C PRO A 18 -49.96 17.58 6.01
N GLN A 19 -49.17 16.65 5.51
CA GLN A 19 -48.19 15.94 6.33
C GLN A 19 -47.20 16.98 6.86
N VAL A 20 -47.22 17.22 8.16
CA VAL A 20 -46.20 18.03 8.83
C VAL A 20 -44.90 17.21 8.74
N VAL A 21 -44.04 17.55 7.78
CA VAL A 21 -42.66 17.06 7.76
C VAL A 21 -41.98 17.70 8.96
N VAL A 22 -41.90 16.96 10.07
CA VAL A 22 -41.14 17.41 11.23
C VAL A 22 -39.66 17.40 10.81
N ALA A 23 -39.08 18.57 10.63
CA ALA A 23 -37.65 18.70 10.38
C ALA A 23 -36.90 18.06 11.56
N GLN A 24 -36.03 17.09 11.26
CA GLN A 24 -35.18 16.47 12.27
C GLN A 24 -34.28 17.53 12.88
N SER A 25 -34.10 17.49 14.21
CA SER A 25 -33.10 18.36 14.86
C SER A 25 -31.69 17.95 14.44
N ILE A 26 -30.73 18.86 14.53
CA ILE A 26 -29.32 18.55 14.23
C ILE A 26 -28.79 17.45 15.17
N GLU A 27 -29.20 17.48 16.43
CA GLU A 27 -28.89 16.41 17.39
C GLU A 27 -29.43 15.05 16.90
N GLN A 28 -30.69 14.98 16.45
CA GLN A 28 -31.27 13.74 15.93
C GLN A 28 -30.54 13.24 14.68
N LEU A 29 -30.16 14.16 13.78
CA LEU A 29 -29.36 13.82 12.61
C LEU A 29 -27.99 13.27 13.03
N PHE A 30 -27.33 13.93 13.98
CA PHE A 30 -26.02 13.49 14.47
C PHE A 30 -26.08 12.07 15.05
N GLN A 31 -27.08 11.76 15.89
CA GLN A 31 -27.28 10.42 16.43
C GLN A 31 -27.58 9.37 15.36
N GLN A 32 -28.31 9.73 14.29
CA GLN A 32 -28.53 8.84 13.15
C GLN A 32 -27.22 8.57 12.39
N GLY A 33 -26.36 9.58 12.25
CA GLY A 33 -25.04 9.44 11.65
C GLY A 33 -24.17 8.46 12.43
N ASN A 34 -24.15 8.58 13.76
CA ASN A 34 -23.44 7.66 14.64
C ASN A 34 -23.99 6.23 14.51
N ALA A 35 -25.31 6.06 14.56
CA ALA A 35 -25.95 4.76 14.41
C ALA A 35 -25.64 4.12 13.04
N ALA A 36 -25.57 4.92 11.97
CA ALA A 36 -25.17 4.44 10.65
C ALA A 36 -23.70 4.00 10.63
N GLN A 37 -22.79 4.70 11.31
CA GLN A 37 -21.39 4.25 11.46
C GLN A 37 -21.27 2.94 12.23
N ASP A 38 -21.97 2.82 13.36
CA ASP A 38 -21.97 1.61 14.19
C ASP A 38 -22.51 0.40 13.42
N ALA A 39 -23.48 0.63 12.52
CA ALA A 39 -24.00 -0.38 11.62
C ALA A 39 -23.08 -0.68 10.41
N GLY A 40 -21.97 0.04 10.24
CA GLY A 40 -21.08 -0.07 9.08
C GLY A 40 -21.63 0.54 7.78
N ASN A 41 -22.74 1.28 7.85
CA ASN A 41 -23.38 1.94 6.72
C ASN A 41 -22.70 3.29 6.43
N PHE A 42 -21.42 3.25 6.07
CA PHE A 42 -20.57 4.45 5.96
C PHE A 42 -21.04 5.45 4.89
N SER A 43 -21.67 5.00 3.81
CA SER A 43 -22.24 5.89 2.80
C SER A 43 -23.41 6.72 3.34
N GLU A 44 -24.24 6.15 4.22
CA GLU A 44 -25.35 6.88 4.85
C GLU A 44 -24.81 7.83 5.92
N ALA A 45 -23.87 7.36 6.73
CA ALA A 45 -23.17 8.20 7.70
C ALA A 45 -22.53 9.43 7.04
N GLU A 46 -21.84 9.25 5.91
CA GLU A 46 -21.28 10.36 5.13
C GLU A 46 -22.36 11.38 4.74
N HIS A 47 -23.47 10.93 4.16
CA HIS A 47 -24.57 11.81 3.76
C HIS A 47 -25.14 12.59 4.94
N ILE A 48 -25.34 11.93 6.08
CA ILE A 48 -25.85 12.54 7.30
C ILE A 48 -24.87 13.59 7.87
N PHE A 49 -23.59 13.25 8.02
CA PHE A 49 -22.62 14.21 8.58
C PHE A 49 -22.38 15.40 7.67
N ARG A 50 -22.44 15.24 6.34
CA ARG A 50 -22.43 16.38 5.42
C ARG A 50 -23.64 17.30 5.62
N ARG A 51 -24.83 16.77 5.91
CA ARG A 51 -26.02 17.57 6.26
C ARG A 51 -25.86 18.29 7.60
N VAL A 52 -25.27 17.64 8.60
CA VAL A 52 -24.94 18.29 9.89
C VAL A 52 -23.99 19.45 9.64
N ILE A 53 -22.90 19.26 8.90
CA ILE A 53 -21.92 20.31 8.57
C ILE A 53 -22.55 21.46 7.77
N GLN A 54 -23.48 21.18 6.85
CA GLN A 54 -24.19 22.24 6.11
C GLN A 54 -25.00 23.15 7.04
N SER A 55 -25.60 22.59 8.10
CA SER A 55 -26.35 23.37 9.08
C SER A 55 -25.44 23.99 10.15
N GLU A 56 -24.38 23.30 10.54
CA GLU A 56 -23.43 23.70 11.58
C GLU A 56 -21.99 23.58 11.06
N PRO A 57 -21.50 24.57 10.29
CA PRO A 57 -20.18 24.51 9.65
C PRO A 57 -18.98 24.48 10.63
N ASN A 58 -19.24 24.68 11.92
CA ASN A 58 -18.24 24.66 12.98
C ASN A 58 -18.35 23.41 13.87
N ASN A 59 -19.19 22.43 13.52
CA ASN A 59 -19.35 21.21 14.30
C ASN A 59 -18.14 20.26 14.11
N THR A 60 -17.21 20.28 15.07
CA THR A 60 -15.99 19.48 15.07
C THR A 60 -16.26 17.98 14.95
N ASP A 61 -17.21 17.47 15.74
CA ASP A 61 -17.50 16.03 15.78
C ASP A 61 -18.07 15.53 14.46
N ALA A 62 -18.85 16.36 13.76
CA ALA A 62 -19.37 16.02 12.44
C ALA A 62 -18.25 15.89 11.40
N TYR A 63 -17.23 16.76 11.44
CA TYR A 63 -16.05 16.62 10.59
C TYR A 63 -15.22 15.38 10.93
N TYR A 64 -15.03 15.10 12.23
CA TYR A 64 -14.33 13.90 12.69
C TYR A 64 -15.04 12.62 12.24
N ASN A 65 -16.35 12.52 12.44
CA ASN A 65 -17.13 11.34 12.06
C ASN A 65 -17.30 11.22 10.54
N LEU A 66 -17.38 12.34 9.80
CA LEU A 66 -17.29 12.32 8.34
C LEU A 66 -15.96 11.71 7.87
N GLY A 67 -14.84 12.12 8.47
CA GLY A 67 -13.52 11.55 8.18
C GLY A 67 -13.47 10.04 8.43
N LEU A 68 -14.06 9.56 9.52
CA LEU A 68 -14.18 8.12 9.82
C LEU A 68 -14.98 7.39 8.73
N ALA A 69 -16.16 7.90 8.38
CA ALA A 69 -16.99 7.28 7.34
C ALA A 69 -16.28 7.23 5.97
N LEU A 70 -15.57 8.30 5.60
CA LEU A 70 -14.81 8.36 4.35
C LEU A 70 -13.60 7.42 4.35
N TYR A 71 -12.90 7.31 5.49
CA TYR A 71 -11.77 6.40 5.65
C TYR A 71 -12.19 4.94 5.42
N TYR A 72 -13.29 4.50 6.02
CA TYR A 72 -13.79 3.13 5.84
C TYR A 72 -14.29 2.85 4.42
N GLN A 73 -14.69 3.88 3.67
CA GLN A 73 -14.99 3.77 2.24
C GLN A 73 -13.74 3.77 1.34
N GLY A 74 -12.55 4.01 1.90
CA GLY A 74 -11.32 4.16 1.11
C GLY A 74 -11.19 5.50 0.39
N LYS A 75 -12.07 6.47 0.67
CA LYS A 75 -12.01 7.84 0.14
C LYS A 75 -10.99 8.67 0.95
N LEU A 76 -9.72 8.30 0.83
CA LEU A 76 -8.67 8.74 1.75
C LEU A 76 -8.40 10.25 1.70
N ASP A 77 -8.43 10.87 0.52
CA ASP A 77 -8.19 12.31 0.38
C ASP A 77 -9.26 13.13 1.11
N GLU A 78 -10.54 12.80 0.89
CA GLU A 78 -11.65 13.48 1.59
C GLU A 78 -11.64 13.20 3.10
N ALA A 79 -11.19 12.00 3.51
CA ALA A 79 -11.04 11.67 4.92
C ALA A 79 -9.95 12.54 5.59
N ILE A 80 -8.80 12.70 4.93
CA ILE A 80 -7.69 13.56 5.36
C ILE A 80 -8.19 15.00 5.54
N ASP A 81 -8.88 15.55 4.54
CA ASP A 81 -9.44 16.90 4.60
C ASP A 81 -10.42 17.04 5.76
N SER A 82 -11.30 16.06 5.96
CA SER A 82 -12.30 16.09 7.04
C SER A 82 -11.64 16.05 8.43
N TYR A 83 -10.62 15.22 8.64
CA TYR A 83 -9.88 15.22 9.90
C TYR A 83 -9.10 16.52 10.12
N GLN A 84 -8.51 17.11 9.09
CA GLN A 84 -7.85 18.42 9.18
C GLN A 84 -8.84 19.52 9.57
N GLN A 85 -10.06 19.50 9.03
CA GLN A 85 -11.12 20.42 9.43
C GLN A 85 -11.52 20.24 10.90
N ALA A 86 -11.60 19.01 11.40
CA ALA A 86 -11.84 18.74 12.82
C ALA A 86 -10.68 19.29 13.69
N ILE A 87 -9.43 19.01 13.32
CA ILE A 87 -8.22 19.48 14.03
C ILE A 87 -8.13 21.00 14.06
N GLN A 88 -8.48 21.68 12.96
CA GLN A 88 -8.46 23.15 12.90
C GLN A 88 -9.41 23.78 13.92
N ARG A 89 -10.55 23.14 14.18
CA ARG A 89 -11.56 23.59 15.14
C ARG A 89 -11.23 23.17 16.57
N GLU A 90 -10.68 21.98 16.74
CA GLU A 90 -10.23 21.45 18.03
C GLU A 90 -8.80 20.91 17.95
N PRO A 91 -7.79 21.78 18.17
CA PRO A 91 -6.39 21.41 18.07
C PRO A 91 -5.88 20.43 19.13
N ASN A 92 -6.72 20.12 20.14
CA ASN A 92 -6.45 19.18 21.24
C ASN A 92 -7.21 17.86 21.08
N ASN A 93 -7.72 17.55 19.89
CA ASN A 93 -8.40 16.29 19.63
C ASN A 93 -7.41 15.16 19.26
N ALA A 94 -6.92 14.42 20.25
CA ALA A 94 -5.93 13.35 20.04
C ALA A 94 -6.40 12.26 19.06
N ALA A 95 -7.71 11.94 19.05
CA ALA A 95 -8.29 10.93 18.17
C ALA A 95 -8.26 11.38 16.70
N ALA A 96 -8.55 12.64 16.41
CA ALA A 96 -8.50 13.19 15.05
C ALA A 96 -7.08 13.10 14.46
N TYR A 97 -6.05 13.45 15.24
CA TYR A 97 -4.65 13.29 14.83
C TYR A 97 -4.27 11.83 14.55
N ASN A 98 -4.68 10.89 15.41
CA ASN A 98 -4.43 9.47 15.18
C ASN A 98 -5.10 8.96 13.89
N ASN A 99 -6.35 9.37 13.64
CA ASN A 99 -7.08 8.89 12.47
C ASN A 99 -6.60 9.56 11.17
N LEU A 100 -6.16 10.82 11.22
CA LEU A 100 -5.45 11.47 10.12
C LEU A 100 -4.17 10.70 9.78
N GLY A 101 -3.38 10.32 10.79
CA GLY A 101 -2.20 9.47 10.60
C GLY A 101 -2.52 8.13 9.94
N LEU A 102 -3.64 7.48 10.32
CA LEU A 102 -4.09 6.22 9.70
C LEU A 102 -4.44 6.41 8.22
N ALA A 103 -5.16 7.48 7.88
CA ALA A 103 -5.51 7.80 6.50
C ALA A 103 -4.27 8.06 5.63
N LEU A 104 -3.32 8.85 6.14
CA LEU A 104 -2.03 9.13 5.49
C LEU A 104 -1.20 7.85 5.30
N GLN A 105 -1.11 6.99 6.32
CA GLN A 105 -0.40 5.72 6.23
C GLN A 105 -1.03 4.81 5.15
N GLN A 106 -2.36 4.75 5.08
CA GLN A 106 -3.05 3.96 4.05
C GLN A 106 -2.82 4.54 2.65
N GLN A 107 -2.83 5.86 2.50
CA GLN A 107 -2.51 6.52 1.24
C GLN A 107 -1.07 6.20 0.81
N GLY A 108 -0.12 6.22 1.74
CA GLY A 108 1.26 5.80 1.48
C GLY A 108 1.36 4.35 0.99
N LYS A 109 0.58 3.42 1.56
CA LYS A 109 0.54 2.02 1.08
C LYS A 109 0.04 1.92 -0.36
N LEU A 110 -1.00 2.67 -0.74
CA LEU A 110 -1.53 2.68 -2.10
C LEU A 110 -0.51 3.27 -3.10
N LEU A 111 0.12 4.39 -2.75
CA LEU A 111 1.18 5.01 -3.56
C LEU A 111 2.34 4.03 -3.79
N ARG A 112 2.71 3.27 -2.76
CA ARG A 112 3.75 2.24 -2.87
C ARG A 112 3.35 1.13 -3.83
N GLN A 113 2.11 0.64 -3.78
CA GLN A 113 1.61 -0.38 -4.71
C GLN A 113 1.61 0.10 -6.16
N GLN A 114 1.43 1.40 -6.38
CA GLN A 114 1.52 2.05 -7.69
C GLN A 114 2.97 2.29 -8.16
N GLY A 115 3.98 1.92 -7.35
CA GLY A 115 5.40 2.11 -7.66
C GLY A 115 5.98 3.47 -7.26
N ASN A 116 5.19 4.36 -6.65
CA ASN A 116 5.64 5.68 -6.22
C ASN A 116 6.22 5.63 -4.79
N SER A 117 7.44 5.11 -4.68
CA SER A 117 8.10 4.86 -3.39
C SER A 117 8.39 6.15 -2.61
N ASP A 118 8.80 7.22 -3.28
CA ASP A 118 9.15 8.48 -2.62
C ASP A 118 7.92 9.16 -2.02
N ALA A 119 6.81 9.23 -2.77
CA ALA A 119 5.55 9.77 -2.26
C ALA A 119 4.97 8.90 -1.13
N ALA A 120 5.14 7.58 -1.20
CA ALA A 120 4.73 6.67 -0.13
C ALA A 120 5.49 6.94 1.19
N ILE A 121 6.81 7.15 1.10
CA ILE A 121 7.66 7.49 2.26
C ILE A 121 7.28 8.87 2.81
N ALA A 122 7.01 9.85 1.94
CA ALA A 122 6.56 11.18 2.36
C ALA A 122 5.27 11.07 3.20
N LYS A 123 4.27 10.29 2.73
CA LYS A 123 3.02 10.07 3.47
C LYS A 123 3.20 9.34 4.80
N LEU A 124 4.15 8.42 4.91
CA LEU A 124 4.50 7.83 6.20
C LEU A 124 5.10 8.85 7.17
N ASN A 125 5.93 9.77 6.70
CA ASN A 125 6.51 10.81 7.53
C ASN A 125 5.45 11.81 8.02
N GLU A 126 4.49 12.16 7.17
CA GLU A 126 3.29 12.90 7.58
C GLU A 126 2.54 12.14 8.67
N ALA A 127 2.22 10.84 8.46
CA ALA A 127 1.53 10.02 9.45
C ALA A 127 2.25 9.94 10.80
N ILE A 128 3.58 9.77 10.79
CA ILE A 128 4.43 9.78 12.00
C ILE A 128 4.29 11.10 12.77
N THR A 129 4.19 12.23 12.07
CA THR A 129 4.02 13.55 12.67
C THR A 129 2.68 13.65 13.39
N GLU A 130 1.59 13.23 12.74
CA GLU A 130 0.25 13.25 13.34
C GLU A 130 0.14 12.30 14.54
N TYR A 131 0.72 11.10 14.48
CA TYR A 131 0.73 10.20 15.64
C TYR A 131 1.51 10.76 16.83
N LYS A 132 2.64 11.43 16.59
CA LYS A 132 3.36 12.13 17.67
C LYS A 132 2.48 13.21 18.28
N ARG A 133 1.78 13.99 17.46
CA ARG A 133 0.89 15.04 17.94
C ARG A 133 -0.27 14.49 18.77
N SER A 134 -0.84 13.37 18.34
CA SER A 134 -1.84 12.63 19.13
C SER A 134 -1.33 12.24 20.52
N ILE A 135 -0.09 11.71 20.60
CA ILE A 135 0.54 11.29 21.86
C ILE A 135 0.93 12.48 22.74
N GLU A 136 1.31 13.62 22.15
CA GLU A 136 1.58 14.85 22.90
C GLU A 136 0.33 15.36 23.63
N ILE A 137 -0.85 15.18 23.02
CA ILE A 137 -2.13 15.58 23.59
C ILE A 137 -2.61 14.57 24.63
N ASP A 138 -2.58 13.27 24.30
CA ASP A 138 -2.91 12.17 25.21
C ASP A 138 -1.75 11.17 25.28
N THR A 139 -0.96 11.30 26.35
CA THR A 139 0.24 10.47 26.56
C THR A 139 -0.08 9.00 26.79
N ASN A 140 -1.31 8.67 27.20
CA ASN A 140 -1.77 7.31 27.47
C ASN A 140 -2.51 6.67 26.28
N PHE A 141 -2.57 7.34 25.13
CA PHE A 141 -3.29 6.82 23.96
C PHE A 141 -2.55 5.63 23.31
N VAL A 142 -2.79 4.43 23.84
CA VAL A 142 -2.11 3.18 23.44
C VAL A 142 -2.18 2.93 21.94
N THR A 143 -3.32 3.20 21.30
CA THR A 143 -3.50 3.01 19.86
C THR A 143 -2.56 3.91 19.05
N ALA A 144 -2.42 5.19 19.42
CA ALA A 144 -1.50 6.11 18.74
C ALA A 144 -0.04 5.69 18.90
N HIS A 145 0.37 5.20 20.08
CA HIS A 145 1.70 4.63 20.29
C HIS A 145 1.99 3.42 19.40
N ASN A 146 1.00 2.52 19.25
CA ASN A 146 1.14 1.34 18.40
C ASN A 146 1.22 1.73 16.91
N ASN A 147 0.38 2.67 16.49
CA ASN A 147 0.40 3.18 15.12
C ASN A 147 1.71 3.92 14.81
N LEU A 148 2.23 4.73 15.73
CA LEU A 148 3.53 5.39 15.59
C LEU A 148 4.67 4.38 15.43
N ARG A 149 4.66 3.31 16.24
CA ARG A 149 5.67 2.24 16.15
C ARG A 149 5.63 1.56 14.79
N GLU A 150 4.44 1.23 14.29
CA GLU A 150 4.29 0.61 12.98
C GLU A 150 4.68 1.56 11.84
N ALA A 151 4.25 2.83 11.88
CA ALA A 151 4.59 3.81 10.86
C ALA A 151 6.11 4.06 10.78
N LYS A 152 6.79 4.15 11.94
CA LYS A 152 8.27 4.22 12.00
C LYS A 152 8.92 2.96 11.44
N ARG A 153 8.42 1.77 11.78
CA ARG A 153 8.92 0.50 11.25
C ARG A 153 8.79 0.45 9.73
N LEU A 154 7.62 0.84 9.20
CA LEU A 154 7.37 0.92 7.76
C LEU A 154 8.26 1.96 7.08
N ALA A 155 8.46 3.13 7.69
CA ALA A 155 9.33 4.16 7.12
C ALA A 155 10.78 3.66 6.98
N ILE A 156 11.31 3.02 8.02
CA ILE A 156 12.63 2.38 7.96
C ILE A 156 12.65 1.30 6.88
N LEU A 157 11.64 0.41 6.85
CA LEU A 157 11.50 -0.66 5.86
C LEU A 157 11.33 -0.13 4.43
N TRP A 158 10.80 1.06 4.23
CA TRP A 158 10.52 1.58 2.90
C TRP A 158 11.65 2.46 2.38
N SER A 159 12.33 3.21 3.25
CA SER A 159 13.51 4.01 2.94
C SER A 159 14.77 3.15 2.84
N ASN A 160 14.90 2.14 3.69
CA ASN A 160 15.97 1.16 3.71
C ASN A 160 15.32 -0.22 3.83
N PRO A 161 14.67 -0.73 2.77
CA PRO A 161 14.17 -2.09 2.78
C PRO A 161 15.29 -2.99 3.25
N PRO A 162 15.10 -3.79 4.31
CA PRO A 162 16.11 -4.70 4.75
C PRO A 162 16.53 -5.45 3.49
N THR A 163 17.83 -5.35 3.17
CA THR A 163 18.47 -6.46 2.53
C THR A 163 18.06 -7.63 3.41
N ILE A 164 17.16 -8.48 2.90
CA ILE A 164 16.91 -9.74 3.57
C ILE A 164 18.26 -10.42 3.43
N ALA A 165 19.11 -10.29 4.44
CA ALA A 165 20.15 -11.24 4.70
C ALA A 165 19.38 -12.50 5.05
N ILE A 166 18.97 -13.21 4.01
CA ILE A 166 18.58 -14.60 4.12
C ILE A 166 19.89 -15.26 4.52
N ASP A 167 20.08 -15.46 5.83
CA ASP A 167 21.04 -16.44 6.30
C ASP A 167 20.35 -17.81 6.24
N ASP A 168 20.26 -18.33 5.02
CA ASP A 168 19.78 -19.67 4.70
C ASP A 168 20.88 -20.73 4.87
N ARG A 169 22.06 -20.37 5.42
CA ARG A 169 23.13 -21.33 5.73
C ARG A 169 22.65 -22.46 6.66
N LYS A 170 21.60 -22.23 7.46
CA LYS A 170 20.96 -23.25 8.30
C LYS A 170 20.06 -24.24 7.53
N HIS A 171 19.66 -23.90 6.30
CA HIS A 171 18.86 -24.73 5.41
C HIS A 171 19.71 -25.34 4.28
N LEU A 172 20.97 -24.93 4.15
CA LEU A 172 21.97 -25.65 3.38
C LEU A 172 22.36 -26.92 4.17
N PRO A 173 22.45 -28.10 3.53
CA PRO A 173 23.02 -29.29 4.18
C PRO A 173 24.42 -28.95 4.71
N SER A 174 24.75 -29.36 5.94
CA SER A 174 26.13 -29.24 6.40
C SER A 174 27.02 -30.15 5.54
N GLU A 175 28.27 -29.73 5.28
CA GLU A 175 29.27 -30.56 4.58
C GLU A 175 29.55 -31.89 5.32
N GLU A 176 29.20 -31.96 6.61
CA GLU A 176 29.36 -33.15 7.44
C GLU A 176 28.27 -34.22 7.18
N ASP A 177 27.09 -33.84 6.68
CA ASP A 177 25.95 -34.78 6.57
C ASP A 177 25.88 -35.53 5.24
N LYS A 178 26.28 -34.93 4.11
CA LYS A 178 26.23 -35.55 2.76
C LYS A 178 27.26 -34.96 1.77
N PRO A 179 28.52 -35.43 1.77
CA PRO A 179 29.62 -34.84 1.00
C PRO A 179 29.57 -35.06 -0.53
N LEU A 180 28.53 -35.73 -1.06
CA LEU A 180 28.48 -36.16 -2.47
C LEU A 180 27.40 -35.48 -3.32
N VAL A 181 26.61 -34.56 -2.77
CA VAL A 181 25.72 -33.74 -3.61
C VAL A 181 26.48 -32.47 -3.99
N LYS A 182 26.97 -32.46 -5.23
CA LYS A 182 27.61 -31.30 -5.85
C LYS A 182 26.73 -30.07 -5.64
N VAL A 183 27.14 -29.17 -4.73
CA VAL A 183 26.50 -27.88 -4.50
C VAL A 183 26.34 -27.22 -5.87
N PHE A 184 25.10 -27.06 -6.35
CA PHE A 184 24.88 -26.19 -7.49
C PHE A 184 25.17 -24.77 -7.00
N ARG A 185 26.37 -24.31 -7.33
CA ARG A 185 26.91 -23.00 -6.95
C ARG A 185 26.19 -21.86 -7.68
N SER A 186 24.94 -22.00 -8.11
CA SER A 186 24.28 -21.10 -9.07
C SER A 186 22.91 -20.71 -8.56
N THR A 187 22.68 -19.41 -8.30
CA THR A 187 21.37 -18.91 -7.86
C THR A 187 20.43 -18.61 -9.03
N VAL A 188 21.02 -18.42 -10.21
CA VAL A 188 20.30 -18.24 -11.47
C VAL A 188 21.02 -18.98 -12.59
N GLN A 189 20.21 -19.42 -13.55
CA GLN A 189 20.64 -19.82 -14.87
C GLN A 189 20.46 -18.64 -15.83
N ILE A 190 21.50 -18.30 -16.55
CA ILE A 190 21.53 -17.25 -17.57
C ILE A 190 21.50 -17.92 -18.92
N ILE A 191 20.55 -17.55 -19.77
CA ILE A 191 20.40 -18.10 -21.11
C ILE A 191 20.66 -16.96 -22.09
N ALA A 192 21.71 -17.10 -22.89
CA ALA A 192 22.08 -16.16 -23.93
C ALA A 192 21.90 -16.80 -25.30
N GLU A 193 21.27 -16.08 -26.23
CA GLU A 193 21.16 -16.53 -27.61
C GLU A 193 22.47 -16.21 -28.35
N VAL A 194 23.04 -17.22 -29.00
CA VAL A 194 24.27 -17.15 -29.79
C VAL A 194 24.04 -17.79 -31.16
N SER A 195 24.96 -17.58 -32.11
CA SER A 195 24.83 -18.09 -33.49
C SER A 195 24.68 -19.61 -33.60
N GLU A 196 25.13 -20.35 -32.58
CA GLU A 196 25.11 -21.81 -32.51
C GLU A 196 23.92 -22.36 -31.67
N GLY A 197 23.01 -21.47 -31.21
CA GLY A 197 21.87 -21.83 -30.36
C GLY A 197 21.89 -21.08 -29.02
N ASN A 198 21.49 -21.74 -27.94
CA ASN A 198 21.50 -21.14 -26.61
C ASN A 198 22.75 -21.51 -25.83
N SER A 199 23.46 -20.51 -25.33
CA SER A 199 24.51 -20.67 -24.32
C SER A 199 23.91 -20.55 -22.93
N ILE A 200 24.28 -21.48 -22.03
CA ILE A 200 23.76 -21.56 -20.66
C ILE A 200 24.88 -21.26 -19.67
N GLY A 201 24.66 -20.23 -18.87
CA GLY A 201 25.57 -19.78 -17.83
C GLY A 201 24.97 -19.80 -16.45
N ALA A 202 25.85 -19.65 -15.47
CA ALA A 202 25.47 -19.49 -14.08
C ALA A 202 25.73 -18.06 -13.62
N GLY A 203 24.87 -17.58 -12.75
CA GLY A 203 25.04 -16.31 -12.08
C GLY A 203 24.77 -16.39 -10.58
N TRP A 204 25.39 -15.45 -9.87
CA TRP A 204 25.11 -15.14 -8.49
C TRP A 204 24.35 -13.84 -8.40
N VAL A 205 23.18 -13.87 -7.79
CA VAL A 205 22.49 -12.64 -7.41
C VAL A 205 23.31 -12.00 -6.30
N VAL A 206 23.84 -10.81 -6.56
CA VAL A 206 24.63 -10.03 -5.58
C VAL A 206 23.83 -8.88 -4.97
N LYS A 207 22.75 -8.46 -5.62
CA LYS A 207 21.90 -7.35 -5.15
C LYS A 207 20.50 -7.46 -5.76
N ARG A 208 19.48 -7.00 -5.04
CA ARG A 208 18.09 -6.83 -5.52
C ARG A 208 17.53 -5.52 -4.99
N GLU A 209 16.89 -4.73 -5.84
CA GLU A 209 16.25 -3.45 -5.50
C GLU A 209 15.05 -3.24 -6.43
N GLY A 210 13.84 -3.16 -5.87
CA GLY A 210 12.62 -3.03 -6.66
C GLY A 210 12.48 -4.14 -7.71
N ASN A 211 12.33 -3.76 -8.98
CA ASN A 211 12.25 -4.69 -10.12
C ASN A 211 13.62 -4.99 -10.77
N THR A 212 14.73 -4.63 -10.10
CA THR A 212 16.09 -4.77 -10.62
C THR A 212 16.87 -5.82 -9.83
N VAL A 213 17.57 -6.70 -10.55
CA VAL A 213 18.41 -7.76 -9.98
C VAL A 213 19.82 -7.64 -10.56
N TRP A 214 20.83 -7.53 -9.69
CA TRP A 214 22.23 -7.53 -10.10
C TRP A 214 22.78 -8.93 -9.97
N ILE A 215 23.29 -9.45 -11.08
CA ILE A 215 23.83 -10.78 -11.19
C ILE A 215 25.31 -10.65 -11.54
N VAL A 216 26.19 -11.19 -10.70
CA VAL A 216 27.59 -11.40 -11.06
C VAL A 216 27.70 -12.76 -11.71
N THR A 217 28.27 -12.79 -12.91
CA THR A 217 28.57 -14.01 -13.64
C THR A 217 30.04 -14.01 -14.05
N ASN A 218 30.65 -15.20 -14.10
CA ASN A 218 32.02 -15.31 -14.57
C ASN A 218 32.04 -15.27 -16.11
N ARG A 219 32.99 -14.52 -16.66
CA ARG A 219 32.96 -13.78 -17.95
C ARG A 219 32.90 -14.59 -19.26
N HIS A 220 32.40 -15.83 -19.28
CA HIS A 220 32.56 -16.72 -20.44
C HIS A 220 31.27 -17.14 -21.15
N VAL A 221 30.08 -16.70 -20.70
CA VAL A 221 28.86 -17.44 -21.08
C VAL A 221 27.92 -16.74 -22.07
N ILE A 222 28.29 -15.57 -22.59
CA ILE A 222 27.37 -14.74 -23.39
C ILE A 222 27.88 -14.55 -24.84
N SER A 223 28.98 -15.19 -25.24
CA SER A 223 29.40 -15.26 -26.64
C SER A 223 29.94 -16.65 -27.00
N GLY A 224 29.43 -17.24 -28.09
CA GLY A 224 29.95 -18.51 -28.63
C GLY A 224 31.29 -18.36 -29.36
N GLU A 225 31.66 -17.14 -29.73
CA GLU A 225 32.92 -16.80 -30.37
C GLU A 225 33.72 -15.82 -29.50
N GLN A 226 35.03 -16.06 -29.33
CA GLN A 226 35.93 -15.15 -28.58
C GLN A 226 36.05 -13.76 -29.21
N THR A 227 35.61 -13.59 -30.45
CA THR A 227 35.80 -12.38 -31.27
C THR A 227 34.55 -11.51 -31.42
N LYS A 228 33.38 -11.94 -30.90
CA LYS A 228 32.14 -11.16 -30.99
C LYS A 228 31.72 -10.61 -29.62
N PRO A 229 31.20 -9.37 -29.56
CA PRO A 229 30.65 -8.84 -28.32
C PRO A 229 29.48 -9.73 -27.86
N PRO A 230 29.35 -9.98 -26.55
CA PRO A 230 28.24 -10.78 -26.04
C PRO A 230 26.89 -10.09 -26.32
N SER A 231 25.83 -10.88 -26.52
CA SER A 231 24.46 -10.35 -26.58
C SER A 231 24.13 -9.58 -25.30
N ASP A 232 23.59 -8.38 -25.43
CA ASP A 232 23.11 -7.61 -24.28
C ASP A 232 21.74 -8.12 -23.80
N LYS A 233 21.01 -8.90 -24.60
CA LYS A 233 19.71 -9.50 -24.25
C LYS A 233 19.90 -10.94 -23.79
N ILE A 234 19.49 -11.21 -22.56
CA ILE A 234 19.55 -12.53 -21.93
C ILE A 234 18.21 -12.87 -21.27
N LYS A 235 17.99 -14.16 -21.02
CA LYS A 235 16.93 -14.64 -20.12
C LYS A 235 17.55 -15.12 -18.83
N VAL A 236 16.90 -14.80 -17.72
CA VAL A 236 17.30 -15.26 -16.39
C VAL A 236 16.21 -16.16 -15.85
N GLU A 237 16.62 -17.36 -15.44
CA GLU A 237 15.80 -18.33 -14.72
C GLU A 237 16.38 -18.46 -13.30
N PHE A 238 15.55 -18.27 -12.27
CA PHE A 238 16.01 -18.49 -10.90
C PHE A 238 16.03 -19.97 -10.60
N PHE A 239 17.06 -20.43 -9.91
CA PHE A 239 17.15 -21.83 -9.51
C PHE A 239 15.92 -22.20 -8.67
N SER A 240 15.19 -23.21 -9.11
CA SER A 240 13.97 -23.70 -8.47
C SER A 240 13.74 -25.17 -8.81
N GLU A 241 13.09 -25.91 -7.93
CA GLU A 241 12.83 -27.35 -8.11
C GLU A 241 11.65 -27.65 -9.05
N LEU A 242 11.13 -26.65 -9.77
CA LEU A 242 10.01 -26.84 -10.69
C LEU A 242 10.43 -27.60 -11.96
N PRO A 243 9.51 -28.34 -12.63
CA PRO A 243 9.77 -28.90 -13.95
C PRO A 243 10.10 -27.80 -14.99
N ASP A 244 11.03 -28.06 -15.92
CA ASP A 244 11.57 -27.08 -16.88
C ASP A 244 10.50 -26.34 -17.70
N GLU A 245 9.41 -27.04 -18.03
CA GLU A 245 8.25 -26.51 -18.77
C GLU A 245 7.43 -25.50 -17.97
N LYS A 246 7.55 -25.50 -16.64
CA LYS A 246 6.83 -24.63 -15.70
C LYS A 246 7.69 -23.52 -15.12
N ARG A 247 8.98 -23.47 -15.46
CA ARG A 247 9.90 -22.48 -14.90
C ARG A 247 9.70 -21.11 -15.55
N PRO A 248 9.44 -20.06 -14.76
CA PRO A 248 9.34 -18.71 -15.28
C PRO A 248 10.72 -18.20 -15.71
N ARG A 249 10.76 -17.51 -16.85
CA ARG A 249 11.96 -16.88 -17.40
C ARG A 249 11.71 -15.39 -17.54
N TYR A 250 12.72 -14.62 -17.19
CA TYR A 250 12.64 -13.17 -17.17
C TYR A 250 13.64 -12.60 -18.19
N ASP A 251 13.17 -11.70 -19.05
CA ASP A 251 14.06 -10.96 -19.95
C ASP A 251 14.91 -9.99 -19.13
N ALA A 252 16.20 -9.91 -19.45
CA ALA A 252 17.16 -9.05 -18.78
C ALA A 252 18.22 -8.52 -19.75
N THR A 253 18.84 -7.40 -19.37
CA THR A 253 19.92 -6.77 -20.13
C THR A 253 21.26 -6.77 -19.39
N VAL A 254 22.35 -6.98 -20.12
CA VAL A 254 23.72 -6.95 -19.57
C VAL A 254 24.24 -5.52 -19.58
N HIS A 255 24.72 -5.06 -18.41
CA HIS A 255 25.44 -3.78 -18.28
C HIS A 255 26.89 -4.05 -17.91
N GLN A 256 27.83 -3.66 -18.78
CA GLN A 256 29.26 -3.84 -18.52
C GLN A 256 29.77 -2.74 -17.57
N THR A 257 30.17 -3.10 -16.35
CA THR A 257 30.90 -2.21 -15.45
C THR A 257 32.41 -2.36 -15.68
N MET A 258 33.06 -1.28 -16.11
CA MET A 258 34.52 -1.19 -16.25
C MET A 258 35.18 -1.27 -14.86
N THR A 259 35.86 -2.38 -14.57
CA THR A 259 36.69 -2.50 -13.35
C THR A 259 38.08 -1.91 -13.63
N PHE A 260 38.47 -0.90 -12.84
CA PHE A 260 39.80 -0.30 -12.83
C PHE A 260 40.89 -1.38 -12.60
N LEU A 261 41.89 -1.40 -13.47
CA LEU A 261 43.11 -2.21 -13.35
C LEU A 261 43.94 -1.74 -12.14
N LEU A 262 43.99 -2.53 -11.07
CA LEU A 262 45.06 -2.45 -10.08
C LEU A 262 46.34 -3.03 -10.69
N LYS A 263 47.20 -2.18 -11.23
CA LYS A 263 48.62 -2.48 -11.45
C LYS A 263 49.28 -2.70 -10.08
N GLN A 264 49.42 -3.96 -9.67
CA GLN A 264 50.49 -4.37 -8.76
C GLN A 264 51.25 -5.53 -9.38
N GLN A 265 52.24 -5.19 -10.22
CA GLN A 265 53.42 -6.01 -10.52
C GLN A 265 54.40 -5.16 -11.33
N GLN A 266 55.12 -4.28 -10.64
CA GLN A 266 56.42 -3.74 -11.07
C GLN A 266 57.07 -3.00 -9.88
N LEU A 267 57.29 -3.74 -8.78
CA LEU A 267 58.27 -3.43 -7.73
C LEU A 267 58.82 -4.78 -7.24
N ALA A 268 59.41 -5.53 -8.17
CA ALA A 268 60.27 -6.69 -7.93
C ALA A 268 61.01 -7.03 -9.24
N ALA A 269 61.87 -6.11 -9.68
CA ALA A 269 63.02 -6.34 -10.54
C ALA A 269 63.99 -5.18 -10.33
#